data_AF-A0A384CX98-F1
#
_entry.id   AF-A0A384CX98-F1
#
_cell.length_a   1.000
_cell.length_b   1.000
_cell.length_c   1.000
_cell.angle_alpha   90.00
_cell.angle_beta   90.00
_cell.angle_gamma   90.00
#
_symmetry.space_group_name_H-M   'P 1'
#
loop_
_entity.id
_entity.type
_entity.pdbx_description
1 polymer ?
#
loop_
_entity_poly.entity_id
_entity_poly.type
_entity_poly.pdbx_seq_one_letter_code
_entity_poly.pdbx_strand_id
1 'polypeptide(L)'
;MNYLKTWFVIDLLSCLPYDVINAFENVDEGISSLFSSLKVVRLLRLGRVARKLDHYIEYGAAVLVLLVCVFGLAAHWMACIWYSIGDYEIFDEDTKTIRNNSWLYQLAMDIGSPYQFNGSGSGKWEGGPSKNSVYISSLYFTMTSLTSVGFGNIAPSTDIEKIFAVAIMMIGCKYDSCWRWVGDGQEAHRLDIPSIGWK
;
A
#
# COMPACT_ATOMS: atom_id res chain seq x y z
N MET A 1 21.02 25.13 -9.02
CA MET A 1 21.26 24.26 -7.83
C MET A 1 20.01 23.52 -7.32
N ASN A 2 18.95 23.29 -8.12
CA ASN A 2 17.72 22.64 -7.62
C ASN A 2 17.65 21.11 -7.83
N TYR A 3 18.55 20.53 -8.63
CA TYR A 3 18.62 19.07 -8.81
C TYR A 3 19.13 18.33 -7.57
N LEU A 4 20.04 18.96 -6.80
CA LEU A 4 20.62 18.39 -5.58
C LEU A 4 19.62 18.34 -4.41
N LYS A 5 18.47 19.02 -4.46
CA LYS A 5 17.50 19.02 -3.35
C LYS A 5 16.38 18.00 -3.53
N THR A 6 15.89 17.82 -4.75
CA THR A 6 14.75 16.93 -5.03
C THR A 6 15.19 15.49 -5.28
N TRP A 7 16.31 15.30 -6.00
CA TRP A 7 16.75 13.96 -6.40
C TRP A 7 17.72 13.32 -5.43
N PHE A 8 18.56 14.11 -4.77
CA PHE A 8 19.55 13.60 -3.81
C PHE A 8 18.88 13.01 -2.56
N VAL A 9 17.80 13.63 -2.05
CA VAL A 9 17.09 13.11 -0.87
C VAL A 9 16.45 11.76 -1.18
N ILE A 10 15.82 11.62 -2.35
CA ILE A 10 15.25 10.35 -2.81
C ILE A 10 16.35 9.30 -3.01
N ASP A 11 17.51 9.71 -3.53
CA ASP A 11 18.67 8.84 -3.72
C ASP A 11 19.25 8.34 -2.39
N LEU A 12 19.49 9.27 -1.47
CA LEU A 12 20.05 9.05 -0.15
C LEU A 12 19.12 8.16 0.69
N LEU A 13 17.83 8.50 0.75
CA LEU A 13 16.81 7.72 1.44
C LEU A 13 16.73 6.31 0.85
N SER A 14 16.78 6.20 -0.48
CA SER A 14 16.77 4.88 -1.11
C SER A 14 17.97 4.05 -0.69
N CYS A 15 19.16 4.64 -0.48
CA CYS A 15 20.44 3.98 -0.19
C CYS A 15 20.67 3.62 1.28
N LEU A 16 19.83 4.08 2.20
CA LEU A 16 20.04 3.83 3.63
C LEU A 16 19.94 2.32 3.97
N PRO A 17 20.90 1.77 4.75
CA PRO A 17 20.86 0.40 5.23
C PRO A 17 19.92 0.32 6.44
N TYR A 18 18.62 0.34 6.19
CA TYR A 18 17.57 0.22 7.22
C TYR A 18 17.71 -1.04 8.09
N ASP A 19 18.35 -2.09 7.56
CA ASP A 19 18.67 -3.32 8.29
C ASP A 19 19.61 -3.08 9.49
N VAL A 20 20.43 -2.02 9.47
CA VAL A 20 21.31 -1.64 10.58
C VAL A 20 20.50 -0.91 11.67
N ILE A 21 19.59 -0.02 11.29
CA ILE A 21 18.77 0.74 12.26
C ILE A 21 17.84 -0.19 13.04
N ASN A 22 17.23 -1.16 12.36
CA ASN A 22 16.39 -2.19 13.00
C ASN A 22 17.17 -3.14 13.94
N ALA A 23 18.50 -3.23 13.79
CA ALA A 23 19.33 -4.00 14.70
C ALA A 23 19.71 -3.24 15.99
N PHE A 24 19.56 -1.90 16.00
CA PHE A 24 19.90 -1.06 17.15
C PHE A 24 18.69 -0.65 18.00
N GLU A 25 17.48 -0.60 17.43
CA GLU A 25 16.25 -0.30 18.15
C GLU A 25 15.39 -1.57 18.31
N ASN A 26 15.22 -2.05 19.55
CA ASN A 26 14.26 -3.09 19.92
C ASN A 26 12.82 -2.53 19.84
N VAL A 27 12.38 -2.10 18.65
CA VAL A 27 11.04 -1.55 18.44
C VAL A 27 10.01 -2.65 18.19
N ASP A 28 8.80 -2.42 18.71
CA ASP A 28 7.63 -3.31 18.66
C ASP A 28 7.42 -4.03 17.32
N GLU A 29 6.95 -5.28 17.39
CA GLU A 29 6.76 -6.15 16.23
C GLU A 29 5.93 -5.49 15.10
N GLY A 30 4.94 -4.66 15.45
CA GLY A 30 4.13 -3.92 14.48
C GLY A 30 4.93 -2.90 13.67
N ILE A 31 5.84 -2.17 14.31
CA ILE A 31 6.71 -1.18 13.66
C ILE A 31 7.77 -1.88 12.79
N SER A 32 8.30 -3.02 13.26
CA SER A 32 9.27 -3.83 12.51
C SER A 32 8.72 -4.34 11.17
N SER A 33 7.43 -4.71 11.12
CA SER A 33 6.73 -5.15 9.91
C SER A 33 6.61 -4.03 8.87
N LEU A 34 6.28 -2.82 9.30
CA LEU A 34 6.21 -1.63 8.45
C LEU A 34 7.59 -1.26 7.90
N PHE A 35 8.64 -1.33 8.73
CA PHE A 35 10.03 -1.11 8.30
C PHE A 35 10.54 -2.19 7.34
N SER A 36 10.11 -3.43 7.49
CA SER A 36 10.43 -4.49 6.52
C SER A 36 9.77 -4.22 5.16
N SER A 37 8.55 -3.69 5.15
CA SER A 37 7.81 -3.31 3.94
C SER A 37 8.43 -2.11 3.20
N LEU A 38 9.14 -1.23 3.92
CA LEU A 38 9.97 -0.16 3.35
C LEU A 38 11.13 -0.69 2.50
N LYS A 39 11.53 -1.98 2.60
CA LYS A 39 12.53 -2.59 1.69
C LYS A 39 12.13 -2.52 0.23
N VAL A 40 10.83 -2.47 -0.08
CA VAL A 40 10.30 -2.37 -1.45
C VAL A 40 10.60 -1.01 -2.08
N VAL A 41 10.92 0.04 -1.29
CA VAL A 41 11.45 1.33 -1.80
C VAL A 41 12.77 1.14 -2.55
N ARG A 42 13.52 0.07 -2.26
CA ARG A 42 14.71 -0.29 -3.05
C ARG A 42 14.35 -0.60 -4.51
N LEU A 43 13.12 -1.05 -4.81
CA LEU A 43 12.64 -1.22 -6.19
C LEU A 43 12.50 0.12 -6.94
N LEU A 44 12.25 1.23 -6.25
CA LEU A 44 12.29 2.56 -6.88
C LEU A 44 13.69 2.93 -7.38
N ARG A 45 14.76 2.26 -6.89
CA ARG A 45 16.09 2.37 -7.49
C ARG A 45 16.15 1.76 -8.89
N LEU A 46 15.31 0.77 -9.23
CA LEU A 46 15.14 0.32 -10.62
C LEU A 46 14.55 1.41 -11.52
N GLY A 47 13.84 2.41 -10.97
CA GLY A 47 13.46 3.61 -11.72
C GLY A 47 14.66 4.38 -12.29
N ARG A 48 15.86 4.25 -11.70
CA ARG A 48 17.12 4.76 -12.28
C ARG A 48 17.56 3.96 -13.50
N VAL A 49 17.38 2.65 -13.44
CA VAL A 49 17.66 1.73 -14.54
C VAL A 49 16.66 1.98 -15.67
N ALA A 50 15.38 2.20 -15.34
CA ALA A 50 14.35 2.62 -16.28
C ALA A 50 14.73 3.94 -16.98
N ARG A 51 15.30 4.93 -16.27
CA ARG A 51 15.83 6.16 -16.88
C ARG A 51 17.05 5.96 -17.79
N LYS A 52 17.85 4.91 -17.56
CA LYS A 52 18.91 4.50 -18.51
C LYS A 52 18.35 3.71 -19.70
N LEU A 53 17.27 2.97 -19.49
CA LEU A 53 16.52 2.22 -20.50
C LEU A 53 15.59 3.12 -21.33
N ASP A 54 15.28 4.32 -20.85
CA ASP A 54 14.53 5.40 -21.52
C ASP A 54 15.20 5.83 -22.84
N HIS A 55 16.50 5.53 -22.99
CA HIS A 55 17.23 5.71 -24.24
C HIS A 55 16.97 4.58 -25.25
N TYR A 56 16.34 3.47 -24.84
CA TYR A 56 16.18 2.22 -25.60
C TYR A 56 14.71 1.88 -25.92
N ILE A 57 13.74 2.52 -25.27
CA ILE A 57 12.29 2.28 -25.43
C ILE A 57 11.60 3.64 -25.56
N GLU A 58 10.64 3.78 -26.46
CA GLU A 58 9.83 5.00 -26.62
C GLU A 58 9.37 5.56 -25.25
N TYR A 59 9.67 6.84 -25.01
CA TYR A 59 9.44 7.56 -23.75
C TYR A 59 8.04 7.35 -23.13
N GLY A 60 7.02 7.01 -23.93
CA GLY A 60 5.68 6.70 -23.45
C GLY A 60 5.57 5.39 -22.66
N ALA A 61 6.27 4.32 -23.06
CA ALA A 61 6.16 3.01 -22.41
C ALA A 61 6.94 2.96 -21.08
N ALA A 62 8.10 3.62 -21.01
CA ALA A 62 8.90 3.69 -19.79
C ALA A 62 8.17 4.43 -18.66
N VAL A 63 7.49 5.54 -19.00
CA VAL A 63 6.66 6.31 -18.06
C VAL A 63 5.47 5.48 -17.56
N LEU A 64 4.81 4.72 -18.44
CA LEU A 64 3.70 3.84 -18.06
C LEU A 64 4.15 2.77 -17.06
N VAL A 65 5.26 2.08 -17.34
CA VAL A 65 5.81 1.05 -16.45
C VAL A 65 6.18 1.65 -15.09
N LEU A 66 6.82 2.82 -15.07
CA LEU A 66 7.15 3.52 -13.83
C LEU A 66 5.89 3.84 -13.01
N LEU A 67 4.83 4.30 -13.66
CA LEU A 67 3.58 4.68 -13.01
C LEU A 67 2.86 3.45 -12.43
N VAL A 68 2.85 2.31 -13.13
CA VAL A 68 2.37 1.02 -12.61
C VAL A 68 3.16 0.58 -11.38
N CYS A 69 4.49 0.68 -11.41
CA CYS A 69 5.33 0.31 -10.27
C CYS A 69 5.06 1.18 -9.03
N VAL A 70 4.92 2.50 -9.21
CA VAL A 70 4.61 3.42 -8.11
C VAL A 70 3.22 3.13 -7.53
N PHE A 71 2.25 2.86 -8.39
CA PHE A 71 0.90 2.48 -7.98
C PHE A 71 0.89 1.17 -7.18
N GLY A 72 1.58 0.13 -7.65
CA GLY A 72 1.70 -1.15 -6.94
C GLY A 72 2.40 -1.01 -5.58
N LEU A 73 3.43 -0.16 -5.49
CA LEU A 73 4.10 0.13 -4.22
C LEU A 73 3.17 0.86 -3.24
N ALA A 74 2.42 1.86 -3.72
CA ALA A 74 1.44 2.57 -2.91
C ALA A 74 0.35 1.61 -2.40
N ALA A 75 -0.17 0.72 -3.24
CA ALA A 75 -1.14 -0.29 -2.85
C ALA A 75 -0.59 -1.23 -1.76
N HIS A 76 0.66 -1.71 -1.92
CA HIS A 76 1.32 -2.53 -0.91
C HIS A 76 1.47 -1.81 0.44
N TRP A 77 1.92 -0.55 0.43
CA TRP A 77 2.03 0.25 1.65
C TRP A 77 0.70 0.42 2.36
N MET A 78 -0.34 0.79 1.62
CA MET A 78 -1.67 0.93 2.18
C MET A 78 -2.19 -0.42 2.71
N ALA A 79 -1.87 -1.54 2.06
CA ALA A 79 -2.28 -2.88 2.50
C ALA A 79 -1.60 -3.28 3.81
N CYS A 80 -0.31 -2.94 3.98
CA CYS A 80 0.42 -3.15 5.22
C CYS A 80 -0.16 -2.30 6.37
N ILE A 81 -0.52 -1.04 6.10
CA ILE A 81 -1.17 -0.18 7.09
C ILE A 81 -2.55 -0.74 7.45
N TRP A 82 -3.33 -1.19 6.47
CA TRP A 82 -4.64 -1.81 6.70
C TRP A 82 -4.54 -3.07 7.57
N TYR A 83 -3.55 -3.93 7.30
CA TYR A 83 -3.23 -5.06 8.16
C TYR A 83 -2.87 -4.64 9.58
N SER A 84 -1.98 -3.65 9.73
CA SER A 84 -1.56 -3.13 11.03
C SER A 84 -2.73 -2.56 11.84
N ILE A 85 -3.69 -1.89 11.18
CA ILE A 85 -4.91 -1.38 11.85
C ILE A 85 -5.78 -2.55 12.33
N GLY A 86 -5.95 -3.60 11.50
CA GLY A 86 -6.71 -4.78 11.88
C GLY A 86 -6.08 -5.54 13.04
N ASP A 87 -4.76 -5.69 13.04
CA ASP A 87 -4.02 -6.33 14.13
C ASP A 87 -4.12 -5.51 15.43
N TYR A 88 -3.99 -4.18 15.33
CA TYR A 88 -4.16 -3.26 16.47
C TYR A 88 -5.58 -3.28 17.07
N GLU A 89 -6.63 -3.30 16.24
CA GLU A 89 -8.03 -3.34 16.73
C GLU A 89 -8.45 -4.70 17.30
N ILE A 90 -7.83 -5.81 16.87
CA ILE A 90 -8.12 -7.15 17.43
C ILE A 90 -7.54 -7.33 18.83
N PHE A 91 -6.34 -6.80 19.08
CA PHE A 91 -5.64 -6.92 20.35
C PHE A 91 -5.73 -5.62 21.16
N ASP A 92 -6.94 -5.26 21.60
CA ASP A 92 -7.14 -4.17 22.56
C ASP A 92 -6.51 -4.57 23.90
N GLU A 93 -5.34 -3.96 24.19
CA GLU A 93 -4.47 -4.24 25.34
C GLU A 93 -5.18 -4.11 26.70
N ASP A 94 -6.20 -3.26 26.77
CA ASP A 94 -6.88 -2.93 28.03
C ASP A 94 -7.93 -3.98 28.43
N THR A 95 -8.52 -4.70 27.47
CA THR A 95 -9.66 -5.60 27.74
C THR A 95 -9.40 -7.07 27.41
N LYS A 96 -8.36 -7.40 26.63
CA LYS A 96 -8.09 -8.78 26.13
C LYS A 96 -9.30 -9.44 25.44
N THR A 97 -10.31 -8.65 25.07
CA THR A 97 -11.51 -9.12 24.38
C THR A 97 -11.35 -8.83 22.89
N ILE A 98 -11.51 -9.85 22.04
CA ILE A 98 -11.61 -9.63 20.60
C ILE A 98 -12.84 -8.76 20.33
N ARG A 99 -12.61 -7.64 19.65
CA ARG A 99 -13.68 -6.86 19.04
C ARG A 99 -14.24 -7.62 17.85
N ASN A 100 -15.47 -8.11 17.99
CA ASN A 100 -16.17 -8.87 16.94
C ASN A 100 -16.53 -8.04 15.68
N ASN A 101 -16.19 -6.75 15.67
CA ASN A 101 -16.56 -5.80 14.62
C ASN A 101 -15.38 -5.35 13.76
N SER A 102 -14.16 -5.86 13.92
CA SER A 102 -13.06 -5.53 12.99
C SER A 102 -13.15 -6.31 11.67
N TRP A 103 -12.67 -5.72 10.58
CA TRP A 103 -12.60 -6.37 9.27
C TRP A 103 -11.82 -7.70 9.29
N LEU A 104 -10.77 -7.78 10.11
CA LEU A 104 -9.92 -8.97 10.20
C LEU A 104 -10.64 -10.13 10.90
N TYR A 105 -11.53 -9.82 11.85
CA TYR A 105 -12.42 -10.81 12.48
C TYR A 105 -13.48 -11.32 11.50
N GLN A 106 -14.12 -10.42 10.73
CA GLN A 106 -15.08 -10.82 9.68
C GLN A 106 -14.41 -11.73 8.63
N LEU A 107 -13.21 -11.38 8.19
CA LEU A 107 -12.43 -12.22 7.27
C LEU A 107 -12.15 -13.61 7.83
N ALA A 108 -11.81 -13.71 9.12
CA ALA A 108 -11.56 -14.98 9.79
C ALA A 108 -12.81 -15.89 9.79
N MET A 109 -13.99 -15.30 9.96
CA MET A 109 -15.27 -16.00 9.88
C MET A 109 -15.56 -16.48 8.46
N ASP A 110 -15.34 -15.62 7.46
CA ASP A 110 -15.61 -15.94 6.05
C ASP A 110 -14.73 -17.07 5.51
N ILE A 111 -13.46 -17.12 5.93
CA ILE A 111 -12.52 -18.18 5.56
C ILE A 111 -12.79 -19.49 6.32
N GLY A 112 -13.61 -19.45 7.38
CA GLY A 112 -13.87 -20.61 8.24
C GLY A 112 -12.74 -20.93 9.21
N SER A 113 -11.84 -19.96 9.47
CA SER A 113 -10.76 -20.06 10.44
C SER A 113 -10.95 -19.04 11.58
N PRO A 114 -12.01 -19.17 12.39
CA PRO A 114 -12.32 -18.20 13.44
C PRO A 114 -11.26 -18.22 14.54
N TYR A 115 -11.08 -17.08 15.20
CA TYR A 115 -10.26 -16.98 16.40
C TYR A 115 -10.92 -17.75 17.55
N GLN A 116 -10.18 -18.66 18.19
CA GLN A 116 -10.68 -19.44 19.31
C GLN A 116 -10.01 -19.00 20.61
N PHE A 117 -10.80 -18.83 21.66
CA PHE A 117 -10.28 -18.54 23.00
C PHE A 117 -9.99 -19.86 23.72
N ASN A 118 -8.70 -20.19 23.88
CA ASN A 118 -8.31 -21.35 24.67
C ASN A 118 -8.23 -20.98 26.15
N GLY A 119 -9.36 -21.12 26.86
CA GLY A 119 -9.46 -20.82 28.28
C GLY A 119 -8.68 -21.76 29.21
N SER A 120 -8.03 -22.81 28.67
CA SER A 120 -7.48 -23.90 29.48
C SER A 120 -5.98 -23.79 29.82
N GLY A 121 -5.24 -22.75 29.42
CA GLY A 121 -3.81 -22.70 29.84
C GLY A 121 -2.98 -21.46 29.53
N SER A 122 -3.35 -20.61 28.56
CA SER A 122 -2.50 -19.46 28.18
C SER A 122 -3.19 -18.10 28.24
N GLY A 123 -4.53 -18.05 28.30
CA GLY A 123 -5.27 -16.78 28.20
C GLY A 123 -4.98 -16.02 26.90
N LYS A 124 -4.51 -16.74 25.87
CA LYS A 124 -4.19 -16.21 24.55
C LYS A 124 -5.26 -16.64 23.54
N TRP A 125 -5.51 -15.76 22.58
CA TRP A 125 -6.30 -16.08 21.40
C TRP A 125 -5.45 -16.90 20.44
N GLU A 126 -5.90 -18.11 20.14
CA GLU A 126 -5.22 -19.03 19.21
C GLU A 126 -6.09 -19.22 17.97
N GLY A 127 -5.45 -19.29 16.81
CA GLY A 127 -6.11 -19.39 15.51
C GLY A 127 -6.08 -18.09 14.70
N GLY A 128 -7.01 -17.97 13.77
CA GLY A 128 -7.07 -16.87 12.81
C GLY A 128 -6.60 -17.25 11.40
N PRO A 129 -6.86 -16.39 10.41
CA PRO A 129 -6.49 -16.61 9.01
C PRO A 129 -4.98 -16.60 8.81
N SER A 130 -4.51 -17.38 7.82
CA SER A 130 -3.08 -17.42 7.49
C SER A 130 -2.55 -16.04 7.06
N LYS A 131 -1.31 -15.71 7.44
CA LYS A 131 -0.66 -14.43 7.08
C LYS A 131 -0.73 -14.11 5.58
N ASN A 132 -0.58 -15.14 4.74
CA ASN A 132 -0.70 -15.00 3.29
C ASN A 132 -2.11 -14.61 2.85
N SER A 133 -3.14 -15.23 3.43
CA SER A 133 -4.53 -14.90 3.12
C SER A 133 -4.89 -13.50 3.59
N VAL A 134 -4.43 -13.11 4.78
CA VAL A 134 -4.64 -11.75 5.31
C VAL A 134 -3.98 -10.72 4.40
N TYR A 135 -2.73 -10.96 3.98
CA TYR A 135 -2.02 -10.08 3.07
C TYR A 135 -2.74 -9.93 1.72
N ILE A 136 -3.18 -11.03 1.11
CA ILE A 136 -3.93 -11.00 -0.16
C ILE A 136 -5.24 -10.23 0.00
N SER A 137 -5.98 -10.46 1.09
CA SER A 137 -7.23 -9.75 1.39
C SER A 137 -7.01 -8.24 1.63
N SER A 138 -5.97 -7.85 2.36
CA SER A 138 -5.60 -6.43 2.54
C SER A 138 -5.22 -5.76 1.22
N LEU A 139 -4.46 -6.47 0.39
CA LEU A 139 -4.06 -5.96 -0.93
C LEU A 139 -5.26 -5.86 -1.86
N TYR A 140 -6.19 -6.82 -1.81
CA TYR A 140 -7.45 -6.77 -2.54
C TYR A 140 -8.28 -5.55 -2.11
N PHE A 141 -8.49 -5.33 -0.81
CA PHE A 141 -9.22 -4.17 -0.30
C PHE A 141 -8.61 -2.87 -0.81
N THR A 142 -7.30 -2.68 -0.60
CA THR A 142 -6.61 -1.44 -0.99
C THR A 142 -6.59 -1.22 -2.50
N MET A 143 -6.39 -2.27 -3.29
CA MET A 143 -6.47 -2.20 -4.74
C MET A 143 -7.87 -1.77 -5.19
N THR A 144 -8.93 -2.35 -4.62
CA THR A 144 -10.32 -2.03 -4.98
C THR A 144 -10.74 -0.63 -4.53
N SER A 145 -10.20 -0.11 -3.42
CA SER A 145 -10.42 1.27 -3.01
C SER A 145 -9.65 2.27 -3.87
N LEU A 146 -8.39 1.97 -4.22
CA LEU A 146 -7.55 2.83 -5.06
C LEU A 146 -8.06 2.91 -6.50
N THR A 147 -8.57 1.80 -7.04
CA THR A 147 -9.16 1.72 -8.38
C THR A 147 -10.63 2.13 -8.41
N SER A 148 -11.18 2.60 -7.28
CA SER A 148 -12.58 3.02 -7.10
C SER A 148 -13.66 1.98 -7.50
N VAL A 149 -13.30 0.70 -7.67
CA VAL A 149 -14.24 -0.39 -8.00
C VAL A 149 -15.16 -0.72 -6.83
N GLY A 150 -14.60 -0.83 -5.61
CA GLY A 150 -15.37 -0.96 -4.37
C GLY A 150 -16.37 -2.13 -4.29
N PHE A 151 -15.91 -3.38 -4.40
CA PHE A 151 -16.80 -4.56 -4.33
C PHE A 151 -17.54 -4.76 -2.99
N GLY A 152 -17.02 -4.21 -1.89
CA GLY A 152 -17.68 -4.27 -0.59
C GLY A 152 -17.53 -5.57 0.20
N ASN A 153 -16.79 -6.57 -0.31
CA ASN A 153 -16.56 -7.84 0.42
C ASN A 153 -15.80 -7.65 1.74
N ILE A 154 -14.97 -6.61 1.83
CA ILE A 154 -14.25 -6.21 3.04
C ILE A 154 -14.64 -4.76 3.27
N ALA A 155 -15.25 -4.46 4.41
CA ALA A 155 -15.78 -3.14 4.72
C ALA A 155 -15.24 -2.62 6.05
N PRO A 156 -14.88 -1.32 6.12
CA PRO A 156 -14.48 -0.68 7.36
C PRO A 156 -15.69 -0.62 8.31
N SER A 157 -15.55 -1.21 9.48
CA SER A 157 -16.60 -1.30 10.47
C SER A 157 -16.32 -0.40 11.67
N THR A 158 -15.06 -0.25 12.06
CA THR A 158 -14.63 0.64 13.15
C THR A 158 -14.40 2.09 12.68
N ASP A 159 -14.37 3.03 13.61
CA ASP A 159 -14.20 4.45 13.27
C ASP A 159 -12.80 4.73 12.69
N ILE A 160 -11.76 4.07 13.19
CA ILE A 160 -10.40 4.18 12.65
C ILE A 160 -10.29 3.57 11.25
N GLU A 161 -10.92 2.42 11.03
CA GLU A 161 -11.01 1.78 9.71
C GLU A 161 -11.74 2.69 8.71
N LYS A 162 -12.81 3.36 9.12
CA LYS A 162 -13.56 4.30 8.27
C LYS A 162 -12.75 5.54 7.92
N ILE A 163 -12.04 6.13 8.88
CA ILE A 163 -11.14 7.27 8.62
C ILE A 163 -10.06 6.88 7.62
N PHE A 164 -9.46 5.69 7.78
CA PHE A 164 -8.49 5.18 6.83
C PHE A 164 -9.09 4.93 5.44
N ALA A 165 -10.31 4.39 5.37
CA ALA A 165 -11.03 4.18 4.12
C ALA A 165 -11.30 5.50 3.36
N VAL A 166 -11.68 6.57 4.08
CA VAL A 166 -11.83 7.90 3.46
C VAL A 166 -10.49 8.42 2.93
N ALA A 167 -9.40 8.24 3.68
CA ALA A 167 -8.07 8.68 3.26
C ALA A 167 -7.59 7.96 1.99
N ILE A 168 -7.76 6.63 1.90
CA ILE A 168 -7.35 5.87 0.70
C ILE A 168 -8.20 6.22 -0.52
N MET A 169 -9.49 6.52 -0.34
CA MET A 169 -10.36 6.97 -1.44
C MET A 169 -9.92 8.33 -1.99
N MET A 170 -9.56 9.29 -1.12
CA MET A 170 -9.02 10.59 -1.56
C MET A 170 -7.73 10.45 -2.36
N ILE A 171 -6.86 9.52 -1.95
CA ILE A 171 -5.62 9.19 -2.67
C ILE A 171 -5.94 8.52 -4.02
N GLY A 172 -6.89 7.59 -4.05
CA GLY A 172 -7.37 6.90 -5.25
C GLY A 172 -7.87 7.87 -6.33
N CYS A 173 -8.70 8.85 -5.95
CA CYS A 173 -9.20 9.88 -6.88
C CYS A 173 -8.07 10.63 -7.60
N LYS A 174 -6.97 10.91 -6.88
CA LYS A 174 -5.81 11.59 -7.46
C LYS A 174 -5.06 10.70 -8.44
N TYR A 175 -4.95 9.39 -8.13
CA TYR A 175 -4.34 8.42 -9.05
C TYR A 175 -5.19 8.24 -10.31
N ASP A 176 -6.50 8.08 -10.19
CA ASP A 176 -7.41 7.96 -11.34
C ASP A 176 -7.32 9.19 -12.26
N SER A 177 -7.34 10.39 -11.68
CA SER A 177 -7.14 11.64 -12.42
C SER A 177 -5.78 11.68 -13.16
N CYS A 178 -4.72 11.18 -12.53
CA CYS A 178 -3.39 11.11 -13.12
C CYS A 178 -3.34 10.10 -14.28
N TRP A 179 -3.95 8.94 -14.11
CA TRP A 179 -4.08 7.91 -15.15
C TRP A 179 -4.86 8.42 -16.36
N ARG A 180 -5.97 9.12 -16.12
CA ARG A 180 -6.77 9.74 -17.19
C ARG A 180 -5.98 10.78 -17.97
N TRP A 181 -5.23 11.64 -17.27
CA TRP A 181 -4.37 12.65 -17.91
C TRP A 181 -3.25 12.02 -18.77
N VAL A 182 -2.67 10.91 -18.31
CA VAL A 182 -1.68 10.16 -19.10
C VAL A 182 -2.30 9.51 -20.32
N GLY A 183 -3.52 8.97 -20.21
CA GLY A 183 -4.28 8.42 -21.35
C GLY A 183 -4.59 9.48 -22.40
N ASP A 184 -5.15 10.62 -21.99
CA ASP A 184 -5.47 11.74 -22.87
C ASP A 184 -4.20 12.29 -23.56
N GLY A 185 -3.07 12.32 -22.86
CA GLY A 185 -1.77 12.72 -23.41
C GLY A 185 -1.21 11.77 -24.48
N GLN A 186 -1.42 10.45 -24.35
CA GLN A 186 -1.03 9.48 -25.38
C GLN A 186 -1.95 9.53 -26.60
N GLU A 187 -3.23 9.81 -26.42
CA GLU A 187 -4.19 9.93 -27.51
C GLU A 187 -3.94 11.20 -28.35
N ALA A 188 -3.55 12.30 -27.72
CA ALA A 188 -3.14 13.53 -28.42
C ALA A 188 -1.88 13.33 -29.29
N HIS A 189 -0.90 12.54 -28.86
CA HIS A 189 0.31 12.22 -29.65
C HIS A 189 0.05 11.22 -30.79
N ARG A 190 -1.02 10.41 -30.69
CA ARG A 190 -1.42 9.47 -31.75
C ARG A 190 -2.17 10.17 -32.90
N LEU A 191 -2.83 11.29 -32.62
CA LEU A 191 -3.72 11.97 -33.57
C LEU A 191 -3.05 13.08 -34.39
N ASP A 192 -1.73 13.32 -34.28
CA ASP A 192 -1.01 14.39 -35.02
C ASP A 192 -1.79 15.72 -35.05
N ILE A 193 -2.51 16.05 -33.97
CA ILE A 193 -3.27 17.30 -33.93
C ILE A 193 -2.26 18.41 -33.72
N PRO A 194 -2.08 19.35 -34.68
CA PRO A 194 -1.18 20.47 -34.49
C PRO A 194 -1.63 21.21 -33.24
N SER A 195 -0.68 21.52 -32.36
CA SER A 195 -0.89 22.42 -31.24
C SER A 195 -1.44 23.75 -31.76
N ILE A 196 -2.77 23.88 -31.78
CA ILE A 196 -3.43 25.16 -32.04
C ILE A 196 -3.10 26.01 -30.81
N GLY A 197 -2.23 26.98 -31.05
CA GLY A 197 -1.70 27.87 -30.03
C GLY A 197 -2.81 28.59 -29.29
N TRP A 198 -2.76 28.50 -27.97
CA TRP A 198 -3.48 29.40 -27.09
C TRP A 198 -2.53 30.53 -26.70
N LYS A 199 -2.78 31.70 -27.28
CA LYS A 199 -2.40 33.00 -26.72
C LYS A 199 -3.26 33.30 -25.49
#